data_AF-A0ABD6LIZ6-F1
#
_entry.id   AF-A0ABD6LIZ6-F1
#
_cell.length_a   1.000
_cell.length_b   1.000
_cell.length_c   1.000
_cell.angle_alpha   90.00
_cell.angle_beta   90.00
_cell.angle_gamma   90.00
#
_symmetry.space_group_name_H-M   'P 1'
#
loop_
_entity.id
_entity.type
_entity.pdbx_description
1 polymer ?
#
loop_
_entity_poly.entity_id
_entity_poly.type
_entity_poly.pdbx_seq_one_letter_code
_entity_poly.pdbx_strand_id
1 'polypeptide(L)' 'MTRFTDSPYERMMTRRPEGGKETSRPPTLSPGHPCYGCGNYRDGQPCVGFCHRQLTAWLRERRMKNHEAGDR' A
#
# COMPACT_ATOMS: atom_id res chain seq x y z
N MET A 1 12.74 -1.55 -42.10
CA MET A 1 12.99 -2.54 -41.02
C MET A 1 12.78 -3.92 -41.62
N THR A 2 13.87 -4.64 -41.88
CA THR A 2 13.84 -6.05 -42.28
C THR A 2 13.80 -6.90 -41.02
N ARG A 3 12.88 -7.86 -40.96
CA ARG A 3 12.86 -8.88 -39.91
C ARG A 3 13.76 -10.03 -40.34
N PHE A 4 14.45 -10.63 -39.38
CA PHE A 4 15.34 -11.76 -39.56
C PHE A 4 14.54 -13.03 -39.96
N THR A 5 13.27 -13.10 -39.55
CA THR A 5 12.34 -14.20 -39.79
C THR A 5 10.89 -13.71 -39.88
N ASP A 6 10.00 -14.53 -40.46
CA ASP A 6 8.56 -14.27 -40.48
C ASP A 6 7.83 -14.74 -39.20
N SER A 7 8.59 -15.11 -38.16
CA SER A 7 8.06 -15.63 -36.92
C SER A 7 7.25 -14.56 -36.15
N PRO A 8 6.07 -14.90 -35.59
CA PRO A 8 5.28 -13.96 -34.81
C PRO A 8 6.02 -13.47 -33.56
N TYR A 9 6.99 -14.24 -33.05
CA TYR A 9 7.76 -13.91 -31.85
C TYR A 9 8.74 -12.76 -32.06
N GLU A 10 9.29 -12.60 -33.26
CA GLU A 10 10.24 -11.52 -33.55
C GLU A 10 9.61 -10.13 -33.38
N ARG A 11 8.30 -10.04 -33.63
CA ARG A 11 7.51 -8.82 -33.39
C ARG A 11 7.39 -8.48 -31.92
N MET A 12 7.40 -9.47 -31.03
CA MET A 12 7.34 -9.24 -29.59
C MET A 12 8.71 -8.86 -29.03
N MET A 13 9.78 -9.50 -29.53
CA MET A 13 11.16 -9.23 -29.08
C MET A 13 11.65 -7.82 -29.43
N THR A 14 11.16 -7.26 -30.54
CA THR A 14 11.53 -5.91 -31.00
C THR A 14 10.59 -4.81 -30.48
N ARG A 15 9.45 -5.17 -29.88
CA ARG A 15 8.55 -4.19 -29.28
C ARG A 15 9.14 -3.70 -27.97
N ARG A 16 9.27 -2.38 -27.85
CA ARG A 16 9.53 -1.73 -26.56
C ARG A 16 8.27 -1.92 -25.71
N PRO A 17 8.37 -2.53 -24.51
CA PRO A 17 7.22 -2.62 -23.62
C PRO A 17 6.73 -1.21 -23.32
N GLU A 18 5.43 -0.98 -23.47
CA GLU A 18 4.83 0.28 -23.05
C GLU A 18 5.07 0.41 -21.54
N GLY A 19 5.69 1.54 -21.16
CA GLY A 19 6.07 1.83 -19.79
C GLY A 19 4.90 1.61 -18.86
N GLY A 20 5.17 0.91 -17.75
CA GLY A 20 4.16 0.47 -16.80
C GLY A 20 3.14 1.55 -16.52
N LYS A 21 1.86 1.18 -16.70
CA LYS A 21 0.67 1.87 -16.18
C LYS A 21 1.09 2.78 -15.04
N GLU A 22 1.01 4.09 -15.30
CA GLU A 22 1.12 5.18 -14.32
C GLU A 22 0.73 4.57 -12.97
N THR A 23 1.67 4.54 -12.03
CA THR A 23 1.40 4.04 -10.69
C THR A 23 0.27 4.90 -10.17
N SER A 24 -0.96 4.44 -10.40
CA SER A 24 -2.17 5.17 -10.11
C SER A 24 -2.01 5.55 -8.67
N ARG A 25 -1.78 6.84 -8.43
CA ARG A 25 -1.73 7.39 -7.08
C ARG A 25 -2.91 6.75 -6.37
N PRO A 26 -2.68 5.98 -5.29
CA PRO A 26 -3.73 5.14 -4.78
C PRO A 26 -4.90 6.02 -4.42
N PRO A 27 -6.12 5.52 -4.62
CA PRO A 27 -7.32 6.32 -4.58
C PRO A 27 -7.31 7.15 -3.30
N THR A 28 -7.35 8.47 -3.48
CA THR A 28 -7.55 9.40 -2.38
C THR A 28 -8.81 8.94 -1.66
N LEU A 29 -8.70 8.66 -0.36
CA LEU A 29 -9.84 8.29 0.45
C LEU A 29 -10.97 9.30 0.25
N SER A 30 -12.22 8.83 0.27
CA SER A 30 -13.36 9.74 0.23
C SER A 30 -13.33 10.66 1.46
N PRO A 31 -13.81 11.93 1.35
CA PRO A 31 -13.80 12.89 2.46
C PRO A 31 -14.54 12.42 3.73
N GLY A 32 -15.43 11.43 3.61
CA GLY A 32 -16.16 10.83 4.72
C GLY A 32 -15.49 9.62 5.37
N HIS A 33 -14.33 9.17 4.88
CA HIS A 33 -13.65 8.02 5.46
C HIS A 33 -12.90 8.42 6.75
N PRO A 34 -12.96 7.62 7.84
CA PRO A 34 -12.32 7.96 9.12
C PRO A 34 -10.79 8.10 9.05
N CYS A 35 -10.17 7.60 7.98
CA CYS A 35 -8.74 7.76 7.72
C CYS A 35 -8.40 8.93 6.76
N TYR A 36 -9.40 9.70 6.30
CA TYR A 36 -9.18 10.89 5.47
C TYR A 36 -8.39 11.93 6.26
N GLY A 37 -7.20 12.32 5.76
CA GLY A 37 -6.30 13.25 6.46
C GLY A 37 -5.60 12.69 7.70
N CYS A 38 -5.67 11.37 7.96
CA CYS A 38 -4.95 10.77 9.06
C CYS A 38 -3.45 10.70 8.73
N GLY A 39 -2.57 11.29 9.55
CA GLY A 39 -1.12 11.26 9.32
C GLY A 39 -0.48 9.86 9.28
N ASN A 40 -1.15 8.82 9.81
CA ASN A 40 -0.74 7.42 9.65
C ASN A 40 -1.15 6.80 8.31
N TYR A 41 -2.16 7.38 7.66
CA TYR A 41 -2.60 6.99 6.33
C TYR A 41 -1.82 7.83 5.32
N ARG A 42 -0.70 7.29 4.84
CA ARG A 42 0.13 7.98 3.84
C ARG A 42 -0.53 7.91 2.47
N ASP A 43 -0.45 8.99 1.70
CA ASP A 43 -0.68 8.98 0.25
C ASP A 43 0.15 7.86 -0.36
N GLY A 44 -0.49 6.78 -0.81
CA GLY A 44 0.27 5.58 -1.22
C GLY A 44 -0.25 4.28 -0.62
N GLN A 45 -0.88 4.34 0.55
CA GLN A 45 -1.22 3.13 1.30
C GLN A 45 -2.72 2.87 1.26
N PRO A 46 -3.17 1.62 1.06
CA PRO A 46 -4.57 1.24 1.16
C PRO A 46 -5.03 1.14 2.62
N CYS A 47 -6.33 1.26 2.84
CA CYS A 47 -6.94 1.01 4.14
C CYS A 47 -6.87 -0.47 4.47
N VAL A 48 -6.20 -0.80 5.57
CA VAL A 48 -6.02 -2.17 6.05
C VAL A 48 -7.23 -2.66 6.88
N GLY A 49 -8.30 -1.87 6.98
CA GLY A 49 -9.56 -2.24 7.63
C GLY A 49 -9.58 -2.09 9.16
N PHE A 50 -8.46 -1.80 9.81
CA PHE A 50 -8.39 -1.51 11.24
C PHE A 50 -7.72 -0.16 11.53
N CYS A 51 -8.15 0.51 12.61
CA CYS A 51 -7.61 1.81 12.99
C CYS A 51 -6.30 1.66 13.76
N HIS A 52 -5.21 2.16 13.19
CA HIS A 52 -3.88 2.10 13.82
C HIS A 52 -3.82 2.83 15.17
N ARG A 53 -4.63 3.89 15.37
CA ARG A 53 -4.70 4.62 16.64
C ARG A 53 -5.25 3.74 17.76
N GLN A 54 -6.35 3.04 17.47
CA GLN A 54 -6.99 2.12 18.41
C GLN A 54 -6.04 0.96 18.77
N LEU A 55 -5.39 0.38 17.77
CA LEU A 55 -4.40 -0.67 18.00
C LEU A 55 -3.25 -0.20 18.89
N THR A 56 -2.74 1.01 18.64
CA THR A 56 -1.64 1.59 19.43
C THR A 56 -2.07 1.86 20.87
N ALA A 57 -3.29 2.35 21.09
CA ALA A 57 -3.85 2.57 22.41
C ALA A 57 -3.96 1.26 23.20
N TRP A 58 -4.54 0.23 22.59
CA TRP A 58 -4.67 -1.09 23.20
C TRP A 58 -3.31 -1.73 23.54
N LEU A 59 -2.31 -1.60 22.66
CA LEU A 59 -0.95 -2.09 22.93
C LEU A 59 -0.31 -1.38 24.13
N ARG A 60 -0.55 -0.06 24.28
CA ARG A 60 -0.07 0.70 25.44
C ARG A 60 -0.73 0.22 26.72
N GLU A 61 -2.06 0.08 26.74
CA GLU A 61 -2.80 -0.42 27.90
C GLU A 61 -2.32 -1.81 28.34
N ARG A 62 -2.11 -2.72 27.38
CA ARG A 62 -1.54 -4.05 27.68
C ARG A 62 -0.15 -3.96 28.29
N ARG A 63 0.70 -3.08 27.79
CA ARG A 63 2.05 -2.88 28.34
C ARG A 63 1.98 -2.38 29.78
N MET A 64 1.10 -1.42 30.08
CA MET A 64 0.93 -0.91 31.45
C MET A 64 0.48 -2.02 32.40
N LYS A 65 -0.53 -2.81 32.03
CA LYS A 65 -1.00 -3.96 32.83
C LYS A 65 0.09 -4.99 33.09
N ASN A 66 0.91 -5.30 32.09
CA ASN A 66 2.02 -6.22 32.24
C ASN A 66 3.11 -5.67 33.17
N HIS A 67 3.33 -4.35 33.17
CA HIS A 67 4.28 -3.70 34.07
C HIS A 67 3.75 -3.70 35.52
N GLU A 68 2.47 -3.38 35.73
CA GLU A 68 1.80 -3.45 37.04
C GLU A 68 1.76 -4.88 37.61
N ALA A 69 1.67 -5.90 36.75
CA ALA A 69 1.71 -7.30 37.17
C ALA A 69 3.12 -7.82 37.47
N GLY A 70 4.16 -7.19 36.92
CA GLY A 70 5.57 -7.54 37.20
C GLY A 70 6.17 -6.79 38.38
N ASP A 71 5.52 -5.72 38.83
CA ASP A 71 5.91 -4.88 39.98
C ASP A 71 5.17 -5.28 41.29
N ARG A 72 4.41 -6.38 41.26
CA ARG A 72 3.75 -7.02 42.42
C ARG A 72 4.40 -8.35 42.75
#